data_AF-A0A428P852-F1
#
_entry.id   AF-A0A428P852-F1
#
_cell.length_a   1.000
_cell.length_b   1.000
_cell.length_c   1.000
_cell.angle_alpha   90.00
_cell.angle_beta   90.00
_cell.angle_gamma   90.00
#
_symmetry.space_group_name_H-M   'P 1'
#
loop_
_entity.id
_entity.type
_entity.pdbx_description
1 polymer ?
#
loop_
_entity_poly.entity_id
_entity_poly.type
_entity_poly.pdbx_seq_one_letter_code
_entity_poly.pdbx_strand_id
1 'polypeptide(L)'
;MRDRIIEDRIAREREDFIRYITDEKSDSICTLASSYRDGTPCTVVAISHGSFNVCVSVQFDTASTSNSTVRWVVRIPFPGRVPWIDEKIDSEVATMIYVADKTTIPVPKIHEWSYSTSSPIGHAFIIMDHVQGTSLNAMLFRGIGRWDYTVGVW
;
A
#
# COMPACT_ATOMS: atom_id res chain seq x y z
N MET A 1 30.16 -5.61 13.17
CA MET A 1 29.77 -4.64 14.22
C MET A 1 29.20 -3.35 13.62
N ARG A 2 29.80 -2.75 12.57
CA ARG A 2 29.25 -1.56 11.89
C ARG A 2 27.90 -1.83 11.20
N ASP A 3 27.72 -3.02 10.62
CA ASP A 3 26.49 -3.36 9.88
C ASP A 3 25.25 -3.37 10.79
N ARG A 4 25.37 -3.90 12.01
CA ARG A 4 24.28 -3.91 13.00
C ARG A 4 23.84 -2.50 13.40
N ILE A 5 24.79 -1.56 13.52
CA ILE A 5 24.47 -0.15 13.84
C ILE A 5 23.68 0.50 12.69
N ILE A 6 24.05 0.21 11.45
CA ILE A 6 23.35 0.70 10.25
C ILE A 6 21.95 0.08 10.17
N GLU A 7 21.85 -1.24 10.34
CA GLU A 7 20.56 -1.95 10.36
C GLU A 7 19.61 -1.43 11.42
N ASP A 8 20.10 -1.24 12.65
CA ASP A 8 19.31 -0.72 13.77
C ASP A 8 18.85 0.71 13.50
N ARG A 9 19.71 1.55 12.90
CA ARG A 9 19.34 2.92 12.50
C ARG A 9 18.25 2.90 11.45
N ILE A 10 18.43 2.09 10.42
CA ILE A 10 17.50 1.92 9.31
C ILE A 10 16.14 1.34 9.77
N ALA A 11 16.14 0.51 10.82
CA ALA A 11 14.93 0.01 11.45
C ALA A 11 14.20 1.11 12.25
N ARG A 12 14.95 1.90 13.04
CA ARG A 12 14.39 3.05 13.78
C ARG A 12 13.79 4.10 12.87
N GLU A 13 14.52 4.54 11.83
CA GLU A 13 14.02 5.53 10.87
C GLU A 13 12.74 5.06 10.18
N ARG A 14 12.62 3.75 9.90
CA ARG A 14 11.39 3.16 9.36
C ARG A 14 10.24 3.24 10.35
N GLU A 15 10.47 2.84 11.60
CA GLU A 15 9.45 2.82 12.65
C GLU A 15 8.98 4.24 13.00
N ASP A 16 9.91 5.19 13.07
CA ASP A 16 9.63 6.61 13.28
C ASP A 16 8.77 7.16 12.14
N PHE A 17 9.07 6.80 10.88
CA PHE A 17 8.25 7.21 9.74
C PHE A 17 6.85 6.60 9.75
N ILE A 18 6.71 5.33 10.13
CA ILE A 18 5.39 4.68 10.27
C ILE A 18 4.56 5.41 11.32
N ARG A 19 5.16 5.73 12.47
CA ARG A 19 4.50 6.45 13.56
C ARG A 19 4.11 7.84 13.12
N TYR A 20 5.00 8.57 12.45
CA TYR A 20 4.71 9.88 11.87
C TYR A 20 3.51 9.84 10.91
N ILE A 21 3.48 8.87 9.99
CA ILE A 21 2.34 8.72 9.06
C ILE A 21 1.04 8.43 9.80
N THR A 22 1.11 7.54 10.81
CA THR A 22 -0.05 7.08 11.58
C THR A 22 -0.62 8.18 12.47
N ASP A 23 0.24 8.83 13.25
CA ASP A 23 -0.18 9.72 14.33
C ASP A 23 -0.36 11.17 13.86
N GLU A 24 0.43 11.61 12.87
CA GLU A 24 0.47 13.03 12.47
C GLU A 24 -0.11 13.29 11.08
N LYS A 25 -0.13 12.30 10.18
CA LYS A 25 -0.55 12.50 8.78
C LYS A 25 -1.86 11.85 8.38
N SER A 26 -2.43 10.96 9.19
CA SER A 26 -3.67 10.24 8.86
C SER A 26 -4.80 11.16 8.37
N ASP A 27 -5.07 12.26 9.08
CA ASP A 27 -6.13 13.21 8.71
C ASP A 27 -5.83 13.96 7.41
N SER A 28 -4.57 14.36 7.22
CA SER A 28 -4.13 15.02 5.98
C SER A 28 -4.21 14.07 4.79
N ILE A 29 -3.92 12.78 4.99
CA ILE A 29 -4.00 11.74 3.96
C ILE A 29 -5.45 11.45 3.60
N CYS A 30 -6.37 11.40 4.56
CA CYS A 30 -7.78 11.29 4.24
C CYS A 30 -8.31 12.55 3.54
N THR A 31 -7.92 13.75 3.98
CA THR A 31 -8.25 15.01 3.28
C THR A 31 -7.78 14.99 1.83
N LEU A 32 -6.55 14.50 1.59
CA LEU A 32 -6.00 14.29 0.26
C LEU A 32 -6.83 13.30 -0.56
N ALA A 33 -7.18 12.13 -0.01
CA ALA A 33 -7.97 11.15 -0.74
C ALA A 33 -9.38 11.68 -1.06
N SER A 34 -9.97 12.44 -0.14
CA SER A 34 -11.24 13.13 -0.31
C SER A 34 -11.21 14.15 -1.45
N SER A 35 -10.12 14.92 -1.59
CA SER A 35 -10.01 15.91 -2.67
C SER A 35 -10.04 15.29 -4.06
N TYR A 36 -9.57 14.05 -4.21
CA TYR A 36 -9.62 13.30 -5.47
C TYR A 36 -10.92 12.50 -5.66
N ARG A 37 -11.87 12.62 -4.74
CA ARG A 37 -13.17 11.95 -4.78
C ARG A 37 -14.32 12.91 -4.50
N ASP A 38 -14.30 14.05 -5.19
CA ASP A 38 -15.35 15.09 -5.13
C ASP A 38 -15.62 15.63 -3.71
N GLY A 39 -14.61 15.61 -2.85
CA GLY A 39 -14.75 16.04 -1.45
C GLY A 39 -15.55 15.08 -0.58
N THR A 40 -15.77 13.83 -1.02
CA THR A 40 -16.46 12.82 -0.20
C THR A 40 -15.64 12.56 1.07
N PRO A 41 -16.20 12.71 2.28
CA PRO A 41 -15.47 12.42 3.52
C PRO A 41 -14.99 10.97 3.55
N CYS A 42 -13.87 10.75 4.22
CA CYS A 42 -13.35 9.41 4.48
C CYS A 42 -12.92 9.24 5.94
N THR A 43 -12.61 8.01 6.28
CA THR A 43 -11.92 7.63 7.51
C THR A 43 -10.75 6.71 7.18
N VAL A 44 -9.65 6.81 7.93
CA VAL A 44 -8.56 5.82 7.85
C VAL A 44 -9.02 4.55 8.56
N VAL A 45 -9.03 3.43 7.86
CA VAL A 45 -9.51 2.14 8.38
C VAL A 45 -8.40 1.14 8.67
N ALA A 46 -7.25 1.30 8.03
CA ALA A 46 -6.08 0.48 8.27
C ALA A 46 -4.82 1.19 7.81
N ILE A 47 -3.73 0.99 8.54
CA ILE A 47 -2.38 1.33 8.09
C ILE A 47 -1.58 0.04 8.08
N SER A 48 -0.96 -0.24 6.95
CA SER A 48 -0.09 -1.39 6.76
C SER A 48 1.21 -0.92 6.11
N HIS A 49 2.23 -1.77 6.11
CA HIS A 49 3.49 -1.44 5.48
C HIS A 49 4.14 -2.70 4.89
N GLY A 50 4.84 -2.50 3.78
CA GLY A 50 5.79 -3.47 3.25
C GLY A 50 7.23 -3.04 3.56
N SER A 51 8.18 -3.57 2.80
CA SER A 51 9.59 -3.18 2.93
C SER A 51 9.88 -1.77 2.39
N PHE A 52 9.08 -1.30 1.43
CA PHE A 52 9.36 -0.07 0.67
C PHE A 52 8.29 1.01 0.79
N ASN A 53 7.10 0.68 1.26
CA ASN A 53 5.98 1.61 1.31
C ASN A 53 5.18 1.45 2.61
N VAL A 54 4.64 2.55 3.10
CA VAL A 54 3.49 2.60 4.01
C VAL A 54 2.22 2.71 3.17
N CYS A 55 1.18 1.98 3.53
CA CYS A 55 -0.09 1.92 2.84
C CYS A 55 -1.21 2.33 3.81
N VAL A 56 -1.79 3.50 3.59
CA VAL A 56 -2.91 4.03 4.37
C VAL A 56 -4.21 3.72 3.62
N SER A 57 -5.02 2.84 4.19
CA SER A 57 -6.32 2.48 3.62
C SER A 57 -7.39 3.42 4.16
N VAL A 58 -8.10 4.07 3.25
CA VAL A 58 -9.21 4.98 3.56
C VAL A 58 -10.53 4.40 3.08
N GLN A 59 -11.58 4.67 3.82
CA GLN A 59 -12.95 4.29 3.49
C GLN A 59 -13.80 5.55 3.35
N PHE A 60 -14.50 5.67 2.22
CA PHE A 60 -15.36 6.82 1.95
C PHE A 60 -16.77 6.61 2.47
N ASP A 61 -17.37 7.71 2.92
CA ASP A 61 -18.77 7.77 3.33
C ASP A 61 -19.66 7.78 2.09
N THR A 62 -20.04 6.60 1.61
CA THR A 62 -20.99 6.49 0.49
C THR A 62 -22.42 6.57 0.99
N ALA A 63 -23.28 7.29 0.27
CA ALA A 63 -24.71 7.35 0.57
C ALA A 63 -25.32 5.94 0.62
N SER A 64 -26.20 5.72 1.61
CA SER A 64 -26.86 4.45 1.98
C SER A 64 -27.55 3.69 0.82
N THR A 65 -27.71 4.32 -0.34
CA THR A 65 -28.38 3.75 -1.52
C THR A 65 -27.56 2.67 -2.22
N SER A 66 -26.24 2.58 -2.00
CA SER A 66 -25.42 1.47 -2.50
C SER A 66 -24.81 0.69 -1.34
N ASN A 67 -25.05 -0.63 -1.28
CA ASN A 67 -24.39 -1.55 -0.32
C ASN A 67 -22.87 -1.72 -0.57
N SER A 68 -22.23 -0.84 -1.34
CA SER A 68 -20.82 -0.93 -1.70
C SER A 68 -20.01 0.13 -0.98
N THR A 69 -19.22 -0.32 -0.01
CA THR A 69 -18.22 0.51 0.65
C THR A 69 -17.03 0.72 -0.30
N VAL A 70 -16.76 1.98 -0.66
CA VAL A 70 -15.59 2.30 -1.49
C VAL A 70 -14.38 2.54 -0.60
N ARG A 71 -13.28 1.84 -0.89
CA ARG A 71 -12.00 1.99 -0.21
C ARG A 71 -10.89 2.25 -1.20
N TRP A 72 -9.99 3.16 -0.84
CA TRP A 72 -8.75 3.41 -1.56
C TRP A 72 -7.54 3.18 -0.65
N VAL A 73 -6.38 3.03 -1.26
CA VAL A 73 -5.09 2.96 -0.57
C VAL A 73 -4.22 4.11 -1.05
N VAL A 74 -3.68 4.87 -0.11
CA VAL A 74 -2.62 5.85 -0.34
C VAL A 74 -1.29 5.18 0.00
N ARG A 75 -0.46 4.95 -1.01
CA ARG A 75 0.85 4.31 -0.88
C ARG A 75 1.94 5.37 -0.86
N ILE A 76 2.75 5.36 0.20
CA ILE A 76 3.80 6.35 0.46
C ILE A 76 5.14 5.61 0.57
N PRO A 77 6.12 5.86 -0.31
CA PRO A 77 7.43 5.26 -0.22
C PRO A 77 8.18 5.67 1.06
N PHE A 78 8.96 4.75 1.64
CA PHE A 78 9.83 5.08 2.76
C PHE A 78 10.96 6.02 2.33
N PRO A 79 11.12 7.19 2.99
CA PRO A 79 12.27 8.06 2.77
C PRO A 79 13.58 7.29 3.04
N GLY A 80 14.60 7.50 2.21
CA GLY A 80 15.94 6.92 2.41
C GLY A 80 16.09 5.41 2.14
N ARG A 81 14.99 4.67 1.91
CA ARG A 81 15.03 3.26 1.48
C ARG A 81 15.15 3.09 -0.02
N VAL A 82 14.70 4.08 -0.76
CA VAL A 82 14.68 4.08 -2.22
C VAL A 82 15.45 5.32 -2.66
N PRO A 83 16.59 5.16 -3.35
CA PRO A 83 17.17 6.30 -4.05
C PRO A 83 16.23 6.69 -5.20
N TRP A 84 16.08 7.99 -5.50
CA TRP A 84 15.25 8.45 -6.62
C TRP A 84 13.77 8.06 -6.46
N ILE A 85 13.12 8.61 -5.43
CA ILE A 85 11.72 8.30 -5.08
C ILE A 85 10.77 8.64 -6.23
N ASP A 86 11.01 9.75 -6.94
CA ASP A 86 10.13 10.20 -8.00
C ASP A 86 10.21 9.24 -9.21
N GLU A 87 11.41 8.78 -9.57
CA GLU A 87 11.64 7.77 -10.59
C GLU A 87 11.04 6.42 -10.21
N LYS A 88 11.02 6.08 -8.92
CA LYS A 88 10.28 4.92 -8.43
C LYS A 88 8.78 5.06 -8.66
N ILE A 89 8.19 6.22 -8.39
CA ILE A 89 6.76 6.47 -8.64
C ILE A 89 6.46 6.28 -10.12
N ASP A 90 7.26 6.90 -11.00
CA ASP A 90 7.10 6.77 -12.45
C ASP A 90 7.16 5.30 -12.89
N SER A 91 8.14 4.56 -12.39
CA SER A 91 8.31 3.14 -12.72
C SER A 91 7.12 2.30 -12.24
N GLU A 92 6.59 2.54 -11.03
CA GLU A 92 5.43 1.80 -10.52
C GLU A 92 4.16 2.13 -11.32
N VAL A 93 3.89 3.41 -11.56
CA VAL A 93 2.71 3.89 -12.30
C VAL A 93 2.73 3.36 -13.74
N ALA A 94 3.86 3.53 -14.45
CA ALA A 94 4.00 3.05 -15.82
C ALA A 94 3.81 1.54 -15.93
N THR A 95 4.35 0.77 -14.96
CA THR A 95 4.19 -0.69 -14.93
C THR A 95 2.73 -1.08 -14.70
N MET A 96 2.04 -0.45 -13.75
CA MET A 96 0.63 -0.75 -13.47
C MET A 96 -0.27 -0.44 -14.68
N ILE A 97 -0.07 0.69 -15.34
CA ILE A 97 -0.78 1.05 -16.56
C ILE A 97 -0.51 0.03 -17.67
N TYR A 98 0.77 -0.34 -17.87
CA TYR A 98 1.14 -1.32 -18.88
C TYR A 98 0.50 -2.70 -18.62
N VAL A 99 0.52 -3.19 -17.38
CA VAL A 99 -0.09 -4.48 -17.02
C VAL A 99 -1.60 -4.45 -17.24
N ALA A 100 -2.27 -3.36 -16.87
CA ALA A 100 -3.71 -3.18 -17.08
C ALA A 100 -4.08 -3.18 -18.57
N ASP A 101 -3.26 -2.55 -19.42
CA ASP A 101 -3.52 -2.42 -20.86
C ASP A 101 -3.16 -3.69 -21.65
N LYS A 102 -2.10 -4.41 -21.25
CA LYS A 102 -1.53 -5.51 -22.03
C LYS A 102 -1.90 -6.90 -21.53
N THR A 103 -2.56 -7.01 -20.38
CA THR A 103 -2.86 -8.32 -19.78
C THR A 103 -4.27 -8.37 -19.21
N THR A 104 -4.75 -9.57 -18.90
CA THR A 104 -5.99 -9.78 -18.14
C THR A 104 -5.75 -9.87 -16.64
N ILE A 105 -4.52 -9.62 -16.17
CA ILE A 105 -4.19 -9.68 -14.75
C ILE A 105 -4.82 -8.46 -14.07
N PRO A 106 -5.71 -8.65 -13.08
CA PRO A 106 -6.32 -7.52 -12.40
C PRO A 106 -5.26 -6.79 -11.56
N VAL A 107 -5.10 -5.49 -11.81
CA VAL A 107 -4.30 -4.57 -11.01
C VAL A 107 -5.18 -3.46 -10.43
N PRO A 108 -4.86 -2.93 -9.24
CA PRO A 108 -5.61 -1.82 -8.68
C PRO A 108 -5.62 -0.62 -9.63
N LYS A 109 -6.77 0.01 -9.84
CA LYS A 109 -6.85 1.25 -10.63
C LYS A 109 -6.14 2.37 -9.89
N ILE A 110 -5.29 3.11 -10.60
CA ILE A 110 -4.67 4.34 -10.09
C ILE A 110 -5.67 5.48 -10.26
N HIS A 111 -5.89 6.24 -9.18
CA HIS A 111 -6.71 7.46 -9.19
C HIS A 111 -5.85 8.71 -9.33
N GLU A 112 -4.69 8.75 -8.65
CA GLU A 112 -3.74 9.86 -8.74
C GLU A 112 -2.36 9.45 -8.20
N TRP A 113 -1.30 10.17 -8.58
CA TRP A 113 0.01 10.09 -7.96
C TRP A 113 0.69 11.46 -7.87
N SER A 114 1.70 11.59 -7.02
CA SER A 114 2.49 12.82 -6.91
C SER A 114 3.91 12.55 -6.48
N TYR A 115 4.81 13.45 -6.87
CA TYR A 115 6.19 13.51 -6.41
C TYR A 115 6.31 14.20 -5.06
N SER A 116 7.49 14.09 -4.44
CA SER A 116 7.69 14.62 -3.08
C SER A 116 7.53 16.15 -3.00
N THR A 117 8.00 16.87 -4.03
CA THR A 117 8.00 18.35 -4.05
C THR A 117 6.64 18.96 -4.38
N SER A 118 5.79 18.24 -5.12
CA SER A 118 4.44 18.67 -5.51
C SER A 118 3.35 18.19 -4.55
N SER A 119 3.70 17.30 -3.61
CA SER A 119 2.73 16.63 -2.77
C SER A 119 2.23 17.53 -1.64
N PRO A 120 0.91 17.69 -1.47
CA PRO A 120 0.33 18.44 -0.35
C PRO A 120 0.58 17.78 1.01
N ILE A 121 0.94 16.49 1.06
CA ILE A 121 1.29 15.80 2.31
C ILE A 121 2.80 15.80 2.59
N GLY A 122 3.61 16.39 1.70
CA GLY A 122 5.08 16.48 1.83
C GLY A 122 5.84 15.21 1.46
N HIS A 123 5.15 14.22 0.89
CA HIS A 123 5.71 12.93 0.48
C HIS A 123 5.13 12.47 -0.85
N ALA A 124 5.95 11.86 -1.69
CA ALA A 124 5.46 11.20 -2.89
C ALA A 124 4.40 10.13 -2.53
N PHE A 125 3.41 9.95 -3.40
CA PHE A 125 2.35 8.97 -3.16
C PHE A 125 1.74 8.42 -4.44
N ILE A 126 1.04 7.29 -4.31
CA ILE A 126 0.10 6.75 -5.30
C ILE A 126 -1.23 6.49 -4.58
N ILE A 127 -2.33 7.04 -5.10
CA ILE A 127 -3.70 6.74 -4.69
C ILE A 127 -4.26 5.72 -5.67
N MET A 128 -4.75 4.60 -5.15
CA MET A 128 -5.27 3.52 -5.97
C MET A 128 -6.41 2.77 -5.28
N ASP A 129 -7.12 1.92 -6.02
CA ASP A 129 -8.14 1.04 -5.46
C ASP A 129 -7.60 0.17 -4.33
N HIS A 130 -8.42 -0.03 -3.30
CA HIS A 130 -8.16 -1.07 -2.32
C HIS A 130 -8.56 -2.44 -2.89
N VAL A 131 -7.60 -3.36 -2.94
CA VAL A 131 -7.86 -4.75 -3.34
C VAL A 131 -8.19 -5.58 -2.11
N GLN A 132 -9.41 -6.12 -2.07
CA GLN A 132 -9.80 -7.07 -1.02
C GLN A 132 -9.08 -8.39 -1.23
N GLY A 133 -8.38 -8.86 -0.20
CA GLY A 133 -7.69 -10.14 -0.24
C GLY A 133 -7.17 -10.56 1.12
N THR A 134 -6.59 -11.76 1.15
CA THR A 134 -5.91 -12.31 2.32
C THR A 134 -4.46 -12.57 1.94
N SER A 135 -3.53 -12.08 2.77
CA SER A 135 -2.10 -12.36 2.57
C SER A 135 -1.86 -13.86 2.54
N LEU A 136 -1.03 -14.34 1.61
CA LEU A 136 -0.64 -15.75 1.56
C LEU A 136 -0.01 -16.22 2.88
N ASN A 137 0.72 -15.33 3.56
CA ASN A 137 1.27 -15.64 4.89
C ASN A 137 0.19 -15.86 5.96
N ALA A 138 -1.02 -15.31 5.80
CA ALA A 138 -2.14 -15.64 6.69
C ALA A 138 -2.80 -16.97 6.32
N MET A 139 -2.61 -17.42 5.08
CA MET A 139 -3.13 -18.70 4.58
C MET A 139 -2.25 -19.91 4.91
N LEU A 140 -1.13 -19.74 5.66
CA LEU A 140 -0.19 -20.78 6.15
C LEU A 140 -0.79 -22.17 5.95
N PHE A 141 -0.36 -22.90 4.91
CA PHE A 141 -0.96 -24.15 4.43
C PHE A 141 -1.55 -24.97 5.58
N ARG A 142 -2.83 -24.73 5.91
CA ARG A 142 -3.55 -25.49 6.93
C ARG A 142 -3.87 -26.83 6.29
N GLY A 143 -2.90 -27.73 6.30
CA GLY A 143 -3.02 -29.10 5.82
C GLY A 143 -2.08 -29.44 4.65
N ILE A 144 -0.77 -29.51 4.90
CA ILE A 144 -0.06 -30.70 4.41
C ILE A 144 -0.24 -31.73 5.51
N GLY A 145 -1.38 -32.43 5.47
CA GLY A 145 -1.46 -33.74 6.09
C GLY A 145 -0.31 -34.58 5.54
N ARG A 146 0.43 -35.21 6.44
CA ARG A 146 1.52 -36.13 6.15
C ARG A 146 1.12 -37.04 4.98
N TRP A 147 1.74 -36.87 3.82
CA TRP A 147 1.62 -37.85 2.75
C TRP A 147 2.36 -39.10 3.22
N ASP A 148 1.64 -40.03 3.87
CA ASP A 148 2.13 -41.39 4.05
C ASP A 148 2.20 -42.01 2.65
N TYR A 149 3.42 -42.07 2.10
CA TYR A 149 3.74 -42.86 0.93
C TYR A 149 3.40 -44.33 1.24
N THR A 150 2.25 -44.79 0.80
CA THR A 150 2.07 -46.21 0.49
C THR A 150 2.38 -46.38 -0.99
N VAL A 151 3.47 -47.09 -1.25
CA VAL A 151 3.87 -47.56 -2.57
C VAL A 151 2.73 -48.42 -3.14
N GLY A 152 2.02 -47.87 -4.13
CA GLY A 152 1.05 -48.57 -4.96
C GLY A 152 1.68 -48.84 -6.32
N VAL A 153 2.03 -50.10 -6.56
CA VAL A 153 2.41 -50.67 -7.85
C VAL A 153 1.27 -50.45 -8.86
N TRP A 154 1.57 -49.84 -10.01
CA TRP A 154 1.39 -50.35 -11.39
C TRP A 154 2.10 -49.41 -12.37
#